data_AF-A0A967FY77-F1
#
_entry.id   AF-A0A967FY77-F1
#
_cell.length_a   1.000
_cell.length_b   1.000
_cell.length_c   1.000
_cell.angle_alpha   90.00
_cell.angle_beta   90.00
_cell.angle_gamma   90.00
#
_symmetry.space_group_name_H-M   'P 1'
#
loop_
_entity.id
_entity.type
_entity.pdbx_description
1 polymer ?
#
loop_
_entity_poly.entity_id
_entity_poly.type
_entity_poly.pdbx_seq_one_letter_code
_entity_poly.pdbx_strand_id
1 'polypeptide(L)'
;MLRSYLPEKREMNWKLNEQKMTVFFENDSQYKIGGADDPNTWRGVDFIGVNIDEWSLIKENLWTEILRPVIAAAIPPHLEMYNVFRWANFMYTPQPIGMHAWMMFDDVCCLSSGGTLPVCGVAPKLKQNWFASRLDGELSGIIPEVQLKQMQKEVEEGKIPQEFYDQEIKCARVTAEEMTLITSIMLYELNQYHENTNTVVQEVRKIVSIDPAWGGDVCKLMGMVNYGIEKEKSLLDRYATGEIILAGKMLAQEIGTKNFIVDCVNDVGIADGLDADEAGYNVQRFKSSEKATEKTDTQQNIRFANKRAEAY
;
A
#
# COMPACT_ATOMS: atom_id res chain seq x y z
N MET A 1 18.56 -10.96 -22.52
CA MET A 1 18.89 -10.13 -21.35
C MET A 1 19.80 -10.88 -20.37
N LEU A 2 19.41 -12.04 -19.82
CA LEU A 2 20.25 -12.74 -18.82
C LEU A 2 21.66 -13.13 -19.31
N ARG A 3 21.80 -13.57 -20.56
CA ARG A 3 23.08 -14.06 -21.12
C ARG A 3 24.22 -13.03 -21.07
N SER A 4 23.93 -11.73 -21.14
CA SER A 4 24.96 -10.68 -21.11
C SER A 4 25.55 -10.44 -19.73
N TYR A 5 24.90 -10.94 -18.67
CA TYR A 5 25.35 -10.82 -17.29
C TYR A 5 25.90 -12.14 -16.72
N LEU A 6 25.89 -13.21 -17.52
CA LEU A 6 26.52 -14.46 -17.14
C LEU A 6 28.02 -14.40 -17.40
N PRO A 7 28.84 -15.08 -16.58
CA PRO A 7 30.27 -15.21 -16.81
C PRO A 7 30.55 -15.86 -18.17
N GLU A 8 31.76 -15.70 -18.68
CA GLU A 8 32.11 -16.27 -19.97
C GLU A 8 31.84 -17.77 -19.98
N LYS A 9 31.12 -18.25 -21.00
CA LYS A 9 30.72 -19.66 -21.08
C LYS A 9 31.92 -20.59 -21.08
N ARG A 10 33.07 -20.14 -21.57
CA ARG A 10 34.32 -20.92 -21.56
C ARG A 10 34.91 -21.09 -20.16
N GLU A 11 34.62 -20.17 -19.24
CA GLU A 11 35.14 -20.19 -17.87
C GLU A 11 34.29 -21.04 -16.92
N MET A 12 32.96 -21.04 -17.12
CA MET A 12 32.01 -21.69 -16.19
C MET A 12 31.10 -22.76 -16.83
N ASN A 13 31.27 -23.01 -18.13
CA ASN A 13 30.60 -24.06 -18.91
C ASN A 13 29.09 -24.19 -18.62
N TRP A 14 28.39 -23.06 -18.58
CA TRP A 14 26.98 -23.03 -18.17
C TRP A 14 26.01 -23.46 -19.29
N LYS A 15 24.86 -24.00 -18.90
CA LYS A 15 23.72 -24.33 -19.78
C LYS A 15 22.48 -23.56 -19.34
N LEU A 16 21.83 -22.88 -20.27
CA LEU A 16 20.61 -22.11 -20.01
C LEU A 16 19.39 -22.89 -20.49
N ASN A 17 18.39 -23.02 -19.61
CA ASN A 17 17.04 -23.41 -19.97
C ASN A 17 16.14 -22.17 -19.92
N GLU A 18 15.79 -21.63 -21.08
CA GLU A 18 15.02 -20.38 -21.19
C GLU A 18 13.56 -20.55 -20.77
N GLN A 19 12.95 -21.71 -21.04
CA GLN A 19 11.56 -21.97 -20.65
C GLN A 19 11.40 -22.05 -19.13
N LYS A 20 12.37 -22.63 -18.44
CA LYS A 20 12.38 -22.74 -16.97
C LYS A 20 13.14 -21.60 -16.29
N MET A 21 13.67 -20.65 -17.07
CA MET A 21 14.49 -19.54 -16.57
C MET A 21 15.58 -19.99 -15.58
N THR A 22 16.28 -21.08 -15.93
CA THR A 22 17.28 -21.72 -15.06
C THR A 22 18.63 -21.85 -15.78
N VAL A 23 19.70 -21.49 -15.09
CA VAL A 23 21.09 -21.67 -15.52
C VAL A 23 21.71 -22.80 -14.70
N PHE A 24 22.32 -23.76 -15.36
CA PHE A 24 23.07 -24.86 -14.76
C PHE A 24 24.56 -24.60 -14.98
N PHE A 25 25.36 -24.72 -13.93
CA PHE A 25 26.81 -24.58 -13.98
C PHE A 25 27.50 -25.95 -13.93
N GLU A 26 28.79 -25.99 -14.28
CA GLU A 26 29.57 -27.24 -14.28
C GLU A 26 29.78 -27.84 -12.89
N ASN A 27 29.74 -27.02 -11.84
CA ASN A 27 29.81 -27.45 -10.45
C ASN A 27 28.45 -27.87 -9.86
N ASP A 28 27.48 -28.20 -10.72
CA ASP A 28 26.09 -28.55 -10.37
C ASP A 28 25.27 -27.46 -9.68
N SER A 29 25.82 -26.26 -9.49
CA SER A 29 25.04 -25.10 -9.02
C SER A 29 23.94 -24.75 -10.03
N GLN A 30 22.83 -24.26 -9.49
CA GLN A 30 21.68 -23.81 -10.29
C GLN A 30 21.32 -22.38 -9.91
N TYR A 31 21.10 -21.54 -10.91
CA TYR A 31 20.55 -20.20 -10.74
C TYR A 31 19.19 -20.14 -11.44
N LYS A 32 18.12 -20.00 -10.66
CA LYS A 32 16.75 -19.99 -11.14
C LYS A 32 16.13 -18.62 -10.90
N ILE A 33 15.46 -18.10 -11.93
CA ILE A 33 14.71 -16.84 -11.88
C ILE A 33 13.22 -17.16 -12.03
N GLY A 34 12.37 -16.46 -11.30
CA GLY A 34 10.91 -16.58 -11.43
C GLY A 34 10.21 -15.38 -10.80
N GLY A 35 8.92 -15.23 -11.10
CA GLY A 35 8.08 -14.20 -10.49
C GLY A 35 7.66 -14.56 -9.07
N ALA A 36 7.22 -13.54 -8.31
CA ALA A 36 6.71 -13.68 -6.96
C ALA A 36 5.18 -13.52 -6.85
N ASP A 37 4.47 -13.35 -7.98
CA ASP A 37 3.02 -13.09 -8.03
C ASP A 37 2.20 -14.21 -7.36
N ASP A 38 2.61 -15.47 -7.61
CA ASP A 38 2.16 -16.66 -6.90
C ASP A 38 3.32 -17.26 -6.08
N PRO A 39 3.39 -16.97 -4.78
CA PRO A 39 4.42 -17.50 -3.90
C PRO A 39 4.49 -19.02 -3.87
N ASN A 40 3.37 -19.73 -4.10
CA ASN A 40 3.33 -21.19 -4.01
C ASN A 40 4.20 -21.89 -5.05
N THR A 41 4.50 -21.23 -6.17
CA THR A 41 5.40 -21.74 -7.21
C THR A 41 6.82 -22.03 -6.71
N TRP A 42 7.20 -21.47 -5.55
CA TRP A 42 8.51 -21.65 -4.93
C TRP A 42 8.54 -22.72 -3.83
N ARG A 43 7.40 -23.34 -3.50
CA ARG A 43 7.37 -24.44 -2.52
C ARG A 43 8.09 -25.67 -3.06
N GLY A 44 8.72 -26.42 -2.14
CA GLY A 44 9.41 -27.68 -2.45
C GLY A 44 10.80 -27.52 -3.09
N VAL A 45 11.29 -26.29 -3.24
CA VAL A 45 12.65 -26.02 -3.72
C VAL A 45 13.58 -25.82 -2.52
N ASP A 46 14.74 -26.48 -2.54
CA ASP A 46 15.76 -26.38 -1.49
C ASP A 46 16.81 -25.31 -1.84
N PHE A 47 16.64 -24.09 -1.32
CA PHE A 47 17.49 -22.95 -1.65
C PHE A 47 18.70 -22.80 -0.74
N ILE A 48 19.89 -22.64 -1.31
CA ILE A 48 21.07 -22.19 -0.56
C ILE A 48 21.05 -20.66 -0.40
N GLY A 49 20.72 -19.93 -1.47
CA GLY A 49 20.66 -18.48 -1.47
C GLY A 49 19.42 -17.98 -2.19
N VAL A 50 18.82 -16.90 -1.67
CA VAL A 50 17.70 -16.22 -2.34
C VAL A 50 17.97 -14.72 -2.44
N ASN A 51 17.76 -14.17 -3.64
CA ASN A 51 17.67 -12.73 -3.85
C ASN A 51 16.21 -12.39 -4.11
N ILE A 52 15.68 -11.46 -3.33
CA ILE A 52 14.30 -11.01 -3.40
C ILE A 52 14.35 -9.54 -3.82
N ASP A 53 14.08 -9.31 -5.09
CA ASP A 53 14.03 -7.99 -5.69
C ASP A 53 12.65 -7.37 -5.48
N GLU A 54 12.58 -6.05 -5.32
CA GLU A 54 11.36 -5.32 -4.97
C GLU A 54 10.58 -5.91 -3.78
N TRP A 55 11.28 -6.22 -2.69
CA TRP A 55 10.69 -6.84 -1.50
C TRP A 55 9.49 -6.08 -0.93
N SER A 56 9.46 -4.75 -1.07
CA SER A 56 8.33 -3.92 -0.63
C SER A 56 7.04 -4.20 -1.40
N LEU A 57 7.11 -4.71 -2.63
CA LEU A 57 5.94 -5.03 -3.47
C LEU A 57 5.56 -6.51 -3.43
N ILE A 58 6.38 -7.36 -2.81
CA ILE A 58 6.16 -8.80 -2.74
C ILE A 58 5.32 -9.15 -1.51
N LYS A 59 4.39 -10.11 -1.67
CA LYS A 59 3.58 -10.65 -0.57
C LYS A 59 4.48 -11.23 0.53
N GLU A 60 4.25 -10.80 1.77
CA GLU A 60 5.05 -11.19 2.93
C GLU A 60 5.12 -12.73 3.12
N ASN A 61 4.05 -13.45 2.76
CA ASN A 61 3.97 -14.90 2.90
C ASN A 61 4.99 -15.67 2.04
N LEU A 62 5.55 -15.07 0.99
CA LEU A 62 6.70 -15.66 0.29
C LEU A 62 7.87 -15.87 1.25
N TRP A 63 8.17 -14.88 2.10
CA TRP A 63 9.21 -15.03 3.10
C TRP A 63 8.74 -15.88 4.26
N THR A 64 7.66 -15.50 4.95
CA THR A 64 7.31 -16.07 6.27
C THR A 64 6.93 -17.55 6.21
N GLU A 65 6.25 -18.00 5.15
CA GLU A 65 5.77 -19.38 5.04
C GLU A 65 6.63 -20.28 4.14
N ILE A 66 7.36 -19.71 3.17
CA ILE A 66 7.99 -20.49 2.09
C ILE A 66 9.51 -20.43 2.19
N LEU A 67 10.11 -19.24 2.04
CA LEU A 67 11.55 -19.10 1.97
C LEU A 67 12.22 -19.18 3.36
N ARG A 68 11.64 -18.53 4.39
CA ARG A 68 12.22 -18.46 5.73
C ARG A 68 12.50 -19.82 6.35
N PRO A 69 11.61 -20.83 6.29
CA PRO A 69 11.89 -22.18 6.82
C PRO A 69 13.02 -22.88 6.06
N VAL A 70 13.06 -22.74 4.72
CA VAL A 70 14.10 -23.34 3.88
C VAL A 70 15.46 -22.73 4.19
N ILE A 71 15.54 -21.40 4.30
CA ILE A 71 16.79 -20.70 4.64
C ILE A 71 17.23 -20.99 6.09
N ALA A 72 16.31 -21.29 7.00
CA ALA A 72 16.64 -21.71 8.37
C ALA A 72 17.20 -23.13 8.47
N ALA A 73 16.93 -23.98 7.47
CA ALA A 73 17.25 -25.39 7.53
C ALA A 73 18.77 -25.61 7.46
N ALA A 74 19.22 -26.74 8.00
CA ALA A 74 20.60 -27.18 7.83
C ALA A 74 20.95 -27.29 6.33
N ILE A 75 22.22 -27.06 6.02
CA ILE A 75 22.73 -27.36 4.68
C ILE A 75 22.67 -28.88 4.44
N PRO A 76 22.43 -29.34 3.20
CA PRO A 76 22.49 -30.76 2.88
C PRO A 76 23.86 -31.36 3.25
N PRO A 77 23.93 -32.60 3.77
CA PRO A 77 25.19 -33.20 4.23
C PRO A 77 26.30 -33.23 3.18
N HIS A 78 25.92 -33.44 1.91
CA HIS A 78 26.88 -33.45 0.80
C HIS A 78 27.50 -32.07 0.50
N LEU A 79 26.96 -30.99 1.08
CA LEU A 79 27.47 -29.63 0.94
C LEU A 79 28.27 -29.14 2.16
N GLU A 80 28.29 -29.89 3.27
CA GLU A 80 29.00 -29.49 4.50
C GLU A 80 30.50 -29.25 4.28
N MET A 81 31.10 -29.98 3.33
CA MET A 81 32.52 -29.84 3.01
C MET A 81 32.90 -28.53 2.30
N TYR A 82 31.92 -27.75 1.82
CA TYR A 82 32.17 -26.53 1.04
C TYR A 82 32.08 -25.24 1.86
N ASN A 83 31.92 -25.32 3.19
CA ASN A 83 31.76 -24.14 4.07
C ASN A 83 30.71 -23.14 3.56
N VAL A 84 29.61 -23.67 3.03
CA VAL A 84 28.48 -22.87 2.54
C VAL A 84 27.50 -22.60 3.67
N PHE A 85 26.88 -21.44 3.66
CA PHE A 85 25.78 -21.09 4.57
C PHE A 85 24.57 -20.67 3.75
N ARG A 86 23.38 -20.88 4.31
CA ARG A 86 22.15 -20.39 3.68
C ARG A 86 22.02 -18.89 3.91
N TRP A 87 21.56 -18.16 2.89
CA TRP A 87 21.42 -16.71 2.97
C TRP A 87 20.19 -16.20 2.21
N ALA A 88 19.73 -15.02 2.61
CA ALA A 88 18.68 -14.29 1.93
C ALA A 88 19.11 -12.82 1.80
N ASN A 89 18.84 -12.24 0.63
CA ASN A 89 19.07 -10.83 0.33
C ASN A 89 17.76 -10.20 -0.10
N PHE A 90 17.48 -9.01 0.43
CA PHE A 90 16.26 -8.25 0.20
C PHE A 90 16.64 -6.90 -0.37
N MET A 91 16.16 -6.59 -1.57
CA MET A 91 16.38 -5.31 -2.24
C MET A 91 15.01 -4.69 -2.50
N TYR A 92 14.88 -3.39 -2.25
CA TYR A 92 13.62 -2.68 -2.46
C TYR A 92 13.84 -1.17 -2.44
N THR A 93 12.97 -0.43 -3.13
CA THR A 93 12.73 0.99 -2.82
C THR A 93 11.63 1.10 -1.76
N PRO A 94 11.74 2.00 -0.78
CA PRO A 94 10.72 2.14 0.25
C PRO A 94 9.36 2.49 -0.35
N GLN A 95 8.31 1.68 -0.11
CA GLN A 95 6.96 1.93 -0.62
C GLN A 95 5.94 1.95 0.54
N PRO A 96 4.93 2.85 0.53
CA PRO A 96 3.90 2.91 1.57
C PRO A 96 3.12 1.60 1.78
N ILE A 97 2.88 0.86 0.70
CA ILE A 97 2.12 -0.41 0.71
C ILE A 97 2.95 -1.57 1.30
N GLY A 98 4.29 -1.44 1.29
CA GLY A 98 5.25 -2.49 1.64
C GLY A 98 5.80 -2.40 3.07
N MET A 99 4.93 -2.16 4.05
CA MET A 99 5.36 -1.92 5.45
C MET A 99 6.25 -3.04 6.01
N HIS A 100 6.04 -4.29 5.58
CA HIS A 100 6.86 -5.44 6.03
C HIS A 100 8.34 -5.28 5.66
N ALA A 101 8.67 -4.67 4.52
CA ALA A 101 10.05 -4.40 4.13
C ALA A 101 10.69 -3.35 5.06
N TRP A 102 9.96 -2.29 5.41
CA TRP A 102 10.45 -1.26 6.33
C TRP A 102 10.64 -1.79 7.74
N MET A 103 9.67 -2.55 8.24
CA MET A 103 9.73 -3.18 9.56
C MET A 103 10.91 -4.15 9.66
N MET A 104 11.15 -4.95 8.61
CA MET A 104 12.32 -5.82 8.55
C MET A 104 13.62 -5.00 8.61
N PHE A 105 13.72 -3.92 7.85
CA PHE A 105 14.91 -3.07 7.86
C PHE A 105 15.12 -2.35 9.21
N ASP A 106 14.04 -1.95 9.88
CA ASP A 106 14.07 -1.32 11.21
C ASP A 106 14.55 -2.28 12.29
N ASP A 107 14.05 -3.51 12.27
CA ASP A 107 14.50 -4.58 13.16
C ASP A 107 15.98 -4.88 12.94
N VAL A 108 16.42 -4.96 11.68
CA VAL A 108 17.84 -5.18 11.35
C VAL A 108 18.72 -4.01 11.80
N CYS A 109 18.27 -2.77 11.61
CA CYS A 109 18.95 -1.56 12.08
C CYS A 109 18.83 -1.36 13.60
N CYS A 110 18.13 -2.24 14.31
CA CYS A 110 18.01 -2.22 15.77
C CYS A 110 17.44 -0.90 16.33
N LEU A 111 16.50 -0.25 15.61
CA LEU A 111 15.96 1.07 15.98
C LEU A 111 15.32 1.07 17.38
N SER A 112 14.61 0.01 17.73
CA SER A 112 13.99 -0.17 19.06
C SER A 112 14.99 -0.26 20.21
N SER A 113 16.28 -0.47 19.92
CA SER A 113 17.36 -0.56 20.91
C SER A 113 18.41 0.54 20.72
N GLY A 114 18.01 1.68 20.15
CA GLY A 114 18.87 2.86 19.97
C GLY A 114 19.78 2.81 18.75
N GLY A 115 19.51 1.92 17.78
CA GLY A 115 20.09 2.04 16.44
C GLY A 115 19.50 3.20 15.65
N THR A 116 20.11 3.54 14.52
CA THR A 116 19.64 4.59 13.62
C THR A 116 19.66 4.10 12.17
N LEU A 117 18.82 4.70 11.32
CA LEU A 117 18.84 4.42 9.90
C LEU A 117 20.10 5.05 9.27
N PRO A 118 20.82 4.33 8.40
CA PRO A 118 21.87 4.94 7.61
C PRO A 118 21.26 5.94 6.62
N VAL A 119 21.96 7.06 6.39
CA VAL A 119 21.64 8.00 5.32
C VAL A 119 22.06 7.39 3.97
N CYS A 120 23.29 6.90 3.89
CA CYS A 120 23.82 6.11 2.80
C CYS A 120 24.92 5.18 3.36
N GLY A 121 25.05 3.97 2.81
CA GLY A 121 25.94 2.93 3.29
C GLY A 121 25.35 2.07 4.41
N VAL A 122 26.22 1.37 5.13
CA VAL A 122 25.88 0.35 6.12
C VAL A 122 25.29 0.97 7.39
N ALA A 123 24.28 0.31 7.96
CA ALA A 123 23.69 0.75 9.23
C ALA A 123 24.74 0.71 10.37
N PRO A 124 24.76 1.72 11.26
CA PRO A 124 25.77 1.82 12.32
C PRO A 124 25.61 0.75 13.40
N LYS A 125 24.39 0.25 13.59
CA LYS A 125 24.07 -0.84 14.51
C LYS A 125 23.25 -1.88 13.76
N LEU A 126 23.65 -3.14 13.90
CA LEU A 126 23.05 -4.26 13.18
C LEU A 126 22.65 -5.38 14.14
N LYS A 127 21.54 -6.03 13.81
CA LYS A 127 21.16 -7.31 14.41
C LYS A 127 22.23 -8.37 14.08
N GLN A 128 22.51 -9.26 15.03
CA GLN A 128 23.52 -10.30 14.86
C GLN A 128 23.23 -11.17 13.62
N ASN A 129 24.25 -11.41 12.78
CA ASN A 129 24.16 -12.15 11.51
C ASN A 129 23.30 -11.49 10.43
N TRP A 130 22.99 -10.20 10.57
CA TRP A 130 22.33 -9.41 9.54
C TRP A 130 23.24 -8.32 9.01
N PHE A 131 22.92 -7.90 7.80
CA PHE A 131 23.50 -6.75 7.14
C PHE A 131 22.35 -5.87 6.63
N ALA A 132 22.50 -4.55 6.77
CA ALA A 132 21.59 -3.58 6.19
C ALA A 132 22.39 -2.38 5.68
N SER A 133 22.03 -1.92 4.48
CA SER A 133 22.63 -0.76 3.85
C SER A 133 21.55 0.01 3.10
N ARG A 134 21.67 1.33 3.09
CA ARG A 134 20.85 2.22 2.25
C ARG A 134 21.72 2.80 1.14
N LEU A 135 21.15 2.98 -0.04
CA LEU A 135 21.89 3.51 -1.18
C LEU A 135 21.19 4.77 -1.69
N ASP A 136 21.58 5.92 -1.15
CA ASP A 136 21.07 7.21 -1.63
C ASP A 136 21.71 7.55 -2.98
N GLY A 137 20.90 7.73 -4.01
CA GLY A 137 21.31 8.05 -5.38
C GLY A 137 22.10 9.35 -5.51
N GLU A 138 21.86 10.34 -4.64
CA GLU A 138 22.61 11.60 -4.63
C GLU A 138 23.99 11.45 -3.98
N LEU A 139 24.12 10.51 -3.03
CA LEU A 139 25.34 10.32 -2.25
C LEU A 139 26.21 9.13 -2.71
N SER A 140 25.61 8.17 -3.41
CA SER A 140 26.27 6.92 -3.81
C SER A 140 27.32 7.09 -4.92
N GLY A 141 27.22 8.16 -5.71
CA GLY A 141 28.04 8.38 -6.91
C GLY A 141 27.70 7.44 -8.07
N ILE A 142 26.63 6.66 -7.98
CA ILE A 142 26.19 5.75 -9.06
C ILE A 142 25.51 6.54 -10.18
N ILE A 143 24.68 7.52 -9.81
CA ILE A 143 24.00 8.39 -10.76
C ILE A 143 24.93 9.57 -11.09
N PRO A 144 25.25 9.80 -12.38
CA PRO A 144 26.08 10.95 -12.76
C PRO A 144 25.43 12.27 -12.33
N GLU A 145 26.23 13.22 -11.85
CA GLU A 145 25.75 14.52 -11.34
C GLU A 145 24.89 15.29 -12.36
N VAL A 146 25.21 15.16 -13.65
CA VAL A 146 24.43 15.77 -14.74
C VAL A 146 23.00 15.20 -14.80
N GLN A 147 22.84 13.89 -14.55
CA GLN A 147 21.53 13.25 -14.52
C GLN A 147 20.74 13.64 -13.27
N LEU A 148 21.40 13.70 -12.10
CA LEU A 148 20.76 14.16 -10.86
C LEU A 148 20.21 15.59 -11.01
N LYS A 149 21.00 16.50 -11.57
CA LYS A 149 20.56 17.89 -11.85
C LYS A 149 19.37 17.94 -12.82
N GLN A 150 19.34 17.06 -13.81
CA GLN A 150 18.21 16.98 -14.75
C GLN A 150 16.94 16.48 -14.06
N MET A 151 17.04 15.45 -13.21
CA MET A 151 15.92 14.94 -12.42
C MET A 151 15.39 15.99 -11.43
N GLN A 152 16.28 16.70 -10.74
CA GLN A 152 15.90 17.81 -9.83
C GLN A 152 15.15 18.92 -10.58
N LYS A 153 15.62 19.27 -11.79
CA LYS A 153 14.95 20.24 -12.65
C LYS A 153 13.55 19.76 -13.07
N GLU A 154 13.36 18.47 -13.34
CA GLU A 154 12.04 17.90 -13.65
C GLU A 154 11.09 17.98 -12.46
N VAL A 155 11.61 17.87 -11.23
CA VAL A 155 10.84 18.10 -10.01
C VAL A 155 10.45 19.59 -9.89
N GLU A 156 11.40 20.51 -10.07
CA GLU A 156 11.15 21.96 -10.05
C GLU A 156 10.13 22.41 -11.10
N GLU A 157 10.15 21.78 -12.29
CA GLU A 157 9.20 22.00 -13.38
C GLU A 157 7.83 21.34 -13.14
N GLY A 158 7.65 20.61 -12.03
CA GLY A 158 6.41 19.92 -11.66
C GLY A 158 6.11 18.69 -12.53
N LYS A 159 7.12 18.14 -13.22
CA LYS A 159 6.98 16.92 -14.04
C LYS A 159 7.06 15.65 -13.20
N ILE A 160 7.80 15.70 -12.09
CA ILE A 160 7.94 14.61 -11.13
C ILE A 160 7.57 15.16 -9.75
N PRO A 161 6.65 14.51 -9.00
CA PRO A 161 6.39 14.89 -7.61
C PRO A 161 7.65 14.76 -6.73
N GLN A 162 7.82 15.66 -5.76
CA GLN A 162 8.98 15.65 -4.86
C GLN A 162 9.07 14.32 -4.10
N GLU A 163 7.93 13.75 -3.70
CA GLU A 163 7.89 12.50 -2.95
C GLU A 163 8.44 11.33 -3.78
N PHE A 164 8.14 11.31 -5.09
CA PHE A 164 8.63 10.26 -6.00
C PHE A 164 10.15 10.36 -6.19
N TYR A 165 10.68 11.58 -6.29
CA TYR A 165 12.12 11.78 -6.36
C TYR A 165 12.79 11.32 -5.06
N ASP A 166 12.26 11.73 -3.91
CA ASP A 166 12.83 11.35 -2.62
C ASP A 166 12.75 9.83 -2.38
N GLN A 167 11.66 9.19 -2.80
CA GLN A 167 11.50 7.74 -2.71
C GLN A 167 12.48 6.98 -3.62
N GLU A 168 12.48 7.29 -4.92
CA GLU A 168 13.19 6.49 -5.92
C GLU A 168 14.69 6.84 -5.97
N ILE A 169 15.05 8.12 -5.75
CA ILE A 169 16.44 8.56 -5.81
C ILE A 169 17.10 8.52 -4.44
N LYS A 170 16.45 9.04 -3.39
CA LYS A 170 17.07 9.11 -2.05
C LYS A 170 16.75 7.90 -1.16
N CYS A 171 15.93 6.95 -1.63
CA CYS A 171 15.37 5.88 -0.79
C CYS A 171 14.72 6.44 0.50
N ALA A 172 14.09 7.61 0.41
CA ALA A 172 13.34 8.17 1.51
C ALA A 172 12.10 7.33 1.76
N ARG A 173 11.73 7.18 3.04
CA ARG A 173 10.43 6.63 3.39
C ARG A 173 9.41 7.73 3.19
N VAL A 174 8.73 7.70 2.05
CA VAL A 174 7.49 8.46 1.91
C VAL A 174 6.47 7.73 2.76
N THR A 175 6.16 8.31 3.92
CA THR A 175 5.18 7.75 4.83
C THR A 175 3.81 7.75 4.16
N ALA A 176 2.93 6.81 4.53
CA ALA A 176 1.52 6.87 4.10
C ALA A 176 0.86 8.22 4.51
N GLU A 177 1.40 8.87 5.55
CA GLU A 177 1.03 10.21 6.04
C GLU A 177 1.32 11.33 5.00
N GLU A 178 2.38 11.21 4.21
CA GLU A 178 2.71 12.18 3.14
C GLU A 178 1.87 11.96 1.88
N MET A 179 1.17 10.83 1.78
CA MET A 179 0.30 10.44 0.67
C MET A 179 -1.20 10.43 1.04
N THR A 180 -1.56 10.72 2.29
CA THR A 180 -2.96 10.77 2.76
C THR A 180 -3.46 12.21 2.77
N LEU A 181 -4.74 12.39 2.44
CA LEU A 181 -5.38 13.70 2.50
C LEU A 181 -5.66 14.15 3.94
N ILE A 182 -5.96 13.20 4.83
CA ILE A 182 -6.26 13.43 6.24
C ILE A 182 -5.15 12.76 7.05
N THR A 183 -4.32 13.59 7.69
CA THR A 183 -3.13 13.15 8.44
C THR A 183 -3.50 12.75 9.87
N SER A 184 -2.68 11.89 10.47
CA SER A 184 -2.75 11.52 11.88
C SER A 184 -2.65 12.73 12.82
N ILE A 185 -1.85 13.74 12.45
CA ILE A 185 -1.78 15.02 13.20
C ILE A 185 -3.12 15.76 13.12
N MET A 186 -3.73 15.86 11.95
CA MET A 186 -5.05 16.50 11.79
C MET A 186 -6.12 15.80 12.63
N LEU A 187 -6.10 14.46 12.67
CA LEU A 187 -7.01 13.67 13.52
C LEU A 187 -6.77 13.91 15.02
N TYR A 188 -5.50 13.96 15.44
CA TYR A 188 -5.14 14.27 16.82
C TYR A 188 -5.64 15.66 17.23
N GLU A 189 -5.37 16.68 16.42
CA GLU A 189 -5.82 18.06 16.67
C GLU A 189 -7.35 18.17 16.67
N LEU A 190 -8.05 17.46 15.77
CA LEU A 190 -9.51 17.40 15.73
C LEU A 190 -10.09 16.83 17.03
N ASN A 191 -9.52 15.74 17.54
CA ASN A 191 -9.94 15.16 18.82
C ASN A 191 -9.74 16.15 19.98
N GLN A 192 -8.58 16.81 20.02
CA GLN A 192 -8.29 17.84 21.02
C GLN A 192 -9.26 19.03 20.91
N TYR A 193 -9.65 19.43 19.70
CA TYR A 193 -10.62 20.49 19.49
C TYR A 193 -12.01 20.08 20.03
N HIS A 194 -12.48 18.87 19.72
CA HIS A 194 -13.77 18.37 20.21
C HIS A 194 -13.82 18.24 21.73
N GLU A 195 -12.74 17.81 22.38
CA GLU A 195 -12.66 17.73 23.85
C GLU A 195 -12.74 19.11 24.51
N ASN A 196 -12.21 20.15 23.84
CA ASN A 196 -12.04 21.48 24.42
C ASN A 196 -13.08 22.51 23.96
N THR A 197 -13.93 22.18 22.99
CA THR A 197 -14.97 23.11 22.50
C THR A 197 -16.38 22.53 22.65
N ASN A 198 -17.21 23.24 23.42
CA ASN A 198 -18.66 23.05 23.38
C ASN A 198 -19.21 23.72 22.12
N THR A 199 -19.14 23.04 20.98
CA THR A 199 -19.75 23.54 19.74
C THR A 199 -21.26 23.60 19.93
N VAL A 200 -21.80 24.82 20.10
CA VAL A 200 -23.25 25.03 20.14
C VAL A 200 -23.77 25.00 18.71
N VAL A 201 -24.34 23.88 18.29
CA VAL A 201 -24.97 23.78 16.97
C VAL A 201 -26.38 24.36 17.06
N GLN A 202 -26.65 25.42 16.29
CA GLN A 202 -27.96 26.08 16.28
C GLN A 202 -29.05 25.25 15.59
N GLU A 203 -28.66 24.40 14.63
CA GLU A 203 -29.56 23.57 13.83
C GLU A 203 -29.04 22.13 13.79
N VAL A 204 -29.86 21.15 14.16
CA VAL A 204 -29.47 19.73 14.15
C VAL A 204 -29.68 19.17 12.74
N ARG A 205 -28.59 18.82 12.06
CA ARG A 205 -28.60 18.17 10.74
C ARG A 205 -28.35 16.69 10.90
N LYS A 206 -29.14 15.87 10.21
CA LYS A 206 -29.07 14.41 10.33
C LYS A 206 -29.17 13.76 8.96
N ILE A 207 -28.28 12.83 8.67
CA ILE A 207 -28.24 12.12 7.39
C ILE A 207 -27.74 10.69 7.61
N VAL A 208 -28.26 9.75 6.82
CA VAL A 208 -27.68 8.41 6.71
C VAL A 208 -26.84 8.33 5.44
N SER A 209 -25.55 8.01 5.57
CA SER A 209 -24.68 7.66 4.45
C SER A 209 -24.64 6.15 4.26
N ILE A 210 -24.72 5.69 3.02
CA ILE A 210 -24.62 4.29 2.63
C ILE A 210 -23.51 4.16 1.58
N ASP A 211 -22.48 3.39 1.92
CA ASP A 211 -21.38 3.01 1.03
C ASP A 211 -21.52 1.51 0.69
N PRO A 212 -22.15 1.16 -0.46
CA PRO A 212 -22.29 -0.22 -0.89
C PRO A 212 -20.97 -0.73 -1.44
N ALA A 213 -20.37 -1.67 -0.71
CA ALA A 213 -19.17 -2.35 -1.11
C ALA A 213 -19.42 -3.42 -2.20
N TRP A 214 -18.48 -3.54 -3.14
CA TRP A 214 -18.50 -4.53 -4.21
C TRP A 214 -17.28 -5.44 -4.09
N GLY A 215 -17.46 -6.76 -4.27
CA GLY A 215 -16.34 -7.69 -4.35
C GLY A 215 -15.93 -8.42 -3.05
N GLY A 216 -16.78 -8.41 -2.01
CA GLY A 216 -16.53 -9.11 -0.75
C GLY A 216 -16.14 -8.21 0.43
N ASP A 217 -16.10 -6.90 0.20
CA ASP A 217 -15.90 -5.89 1.23
C ASP A 217 -17.19 -5.58 2.01
N VAL A 218 -17.04 -4.98 3.19
CA VAL A 218 -18.13 -4.63 4.10
C VAL A 218 -18.90 -3.41 3.59
N CYS A 219 -20.21 -3.53 3.39
CA CYS A 219 -21.09 -2.37 3.17
C CYS A 219 -21.24 -1.60 4.48
N LYS A 220 -20.91 -0.30 4.46
CA LYS A 220 -20.94 0.59 5.62
C LYS A 220 -22.14 1.52 5.57
N LEU A 221 -22.87 1.60 6.67
CA LEU A 221 -23.96 2.54 6.88
C LEU A 221 -23.64 3.41 8.09
N MET A 222 -23.69 4.73 7.92
CA MET A 222 -23.35 5.70 8.96
C MET A 222 -24.50 6.68 9.17
N GLY A 223 -25.02 6.72 10.40
CA GLY A 223 -25.99 7.70 10.86
C GLY A 223 -25.26 8.90 11.45
N MET A 224 -25.19 9.98 10.68
CA MET A 224 -24.44 11.18 11.02
C MET A 224 -25.37 12.26 11.58
N VAL A 225 -24.95 12.88 12.68
CA VAL A 225 -25.62 14.04 13.28
C VAL A 225 -24.61 15.17 13.41
N ASN A 226 -24.85 16.26 12.69
CA ASN A 226 -23.94 17.38 12.54
C ASN A 226 -22.55 16.95 12.04
N TYR A 227 -21.57 16.95 12.94
CA TYR A 227 -20.17 16.61 12.67
C TYR A 227 -19.77 15.20 13.14
N GLY A 228 -20.68 14.48 13.81
CA GLY A 228 -20.39 13.18 14.42
C GLY A 228 -21.12 12.01 13.76
N ILE A 229 -20.56 10.83 13.91
CA ILE A 229 -21.22 9.55 13.63
C ILE A 229 -21.87 9.08 14.94
N GLU A 230 -23.20 9.10 15.00
CA GLU A 230 -23.96 8.66 16.18
C GLU A 230 -24.22 7.15 16.17
N LYS A 231 -24.37 6.59 14.97
CA LYS A 231 -24.66 5.17 14.76
C LYS A 231 -23.92 4.66 13.52
N GLU A 232 -23.46 3.43 13.59
CA GLU A 232 -22.82 2.74 12.47
C GLU A 232 -23.35 1.31 12.38
N LYS A 233 -23.52 0.83 11.14
CA LYS A 233 -23.83 -0.56 10.85
C LYS A 233 -22.99 -1.06 9.70
N SER A 234 -22.57 -2.31 9.79
CA SER A 234 -21.72 -2.99 8.81
C SER A 234 -22.42 -4.26 8.33
N LEU A 235 -22.52 -4.47 7.02
CA LEU A 235 -23.13 -5.63 6.40
C LEU A 235 -22.10 -6.32 5.48
N LEU A 236 -21.97 -7.64 5.61
CA LEU A 236 -21.00 -8.44 4.85
C LEU A 236 -21.56 -9.01 3.54
N ASP A 237 -22.88 -8.91 3.30
CA ASP A 237 -23.51 -9.61 2.18
C ASP A 237 -23.70 -8.73 0.94
N ARG A 238 -23.14 -9.24 -0.16
CA ARG A 238 -22.82 -8.61 -1.45
C ARG A 238 -24.02 -8.39 -2.39
N TYR A 239 -25.19 -8.95 -2.10
CA TYR A 239 -26.35 -8.90 -3.00
C TYR A 239 -27.68 -8.62 -2.31
N ALA A 240 -27.63 -8.19 -1.05
CA ALA A 240 -28.83 -7.99 -0.27
C ALA A 240 -29.31 -6.53 -0.33
N THR A 241 -29.59 -6.02 -1.54
CA THR A 241 -30.12 -4.65 -1.75
C THR A 241 -31.29 -4.36 -0.79
N GLY A 242 -32.21 -5.31 -0.64
CA GLY A 242 -33.33 -5.19 0.30
C GLY A 242 -32.92 -5.13 1.77
N GLU A 243 -31.89 -5.88 2.19
CA GLU A 243 -31.38 -5.84 3.57
C GLU A 243 -30.63 -4.55 3.86
N ILE A 244 -29.84 -4.05 2.90
CA ILE A 244 -29.15 -2.76 3.02
C ILE A 244 -30.17 -1.63 3.13
N ILE A 245 -31.22 -1.65 2.29
CA ILE A 245 -32.33 -0.69 2.37
C ILE A 245 -32.99 -0.77 3.75
N LEU A 246 -33.34 -1.97 4.23
CA LEU A 246 -33.98 -2.14 5.54
C LEU A 246 -33.07 -1.63 6.68
N ALA A 247 -31.79 -1.97 6.63
CA ALA A 247 -30.80 -1.52 7.60
C ALA A 247 -30.66 0.01 7.61
N GLY A 248 -30.64 0.63 6.42
CA GLY A 248 -30.62 2.09 6.28
C GLY A 248 -31.87 2.75 6.86
N LYS A 249 -33.05 2.17 6.61
CA LYS A 249 -34.33 2.65 7.18
C LYS A 249 -34.34 2.57 8.71
N MET A 250 -33.88 1.47 9.27
CA MET A 250 -33.75 1.31 10.73
C MET A 250 -32.80 2.37 11.32
N LEU A 251 -31.64 2.58 10.68
CA LEU A 251 -30.67 3.57 11.12
C LEU A 251 -31.23 5.00 11.05
N ALA A 252 -31.96 5.32 9.98
CA ALA A 252 -32.63 6.61 9.81
C ALA A 252 -33.72 6.83 10.86
N GLN A 253 -34.48 5.79 11.21
CA GLN A 253 -35.45 5.85 12.29
C GLN A 253 -34.77 6.08 13.64
N GLU A 254 -33.67 5.40 13.94
CA GLU A 254 -32.92 5.55 15.19
C GLU A 254 -32.41 6.97 15.40
N ILE A 255 -31.85 7.59 14.36
CA ILE A 255 -31.37 8.98 14.46
C ILE A 255 -32.48 10.01 14.19
N GLY A 256 -33.65 9.59 13.72
CA GLY A 256 -34.79 10.46 13.42
C GLY A 256 -34.54 11.36 12.21
N THR A 257 -34.10 10.78 11.08
CA THR A 257 -33.95 11.48 9.80
C THR A 257 -34.73 10.80 8.67
N LYS A 258 -34.98 11.55 7.60
CA LYS A 258 -35.43 11.02 6.31
C LYS A 258 -34.40 11.25 5.19
N ASN A 259 -33.26 11.86 5.51
CA ASN A 259 -32.25 12.23 4.52
C ASN A 259 -31.23 11.11 4.37
N PHE A 260 -30.97 10.72 3.14
CA PHE A 260 -29.98 9.72 2.77
C PHE A 260 -29.00 10.30 1.76
N ILE A 261 -27.76 9.86 1.84
CA ILE A 261 -26.80 9.92 0.73
C ILE A 261 -26.31 8.51 0.45
N VAL A 262 -26.35 8.10 -0.82
CA VAL A 262 -26.03 6.73 -1.23
C VAL A 262 -24.97 6.79 -2.32
N ASP A 263 -23.84 6.10 -2.13
CA ASP A 263 -22.87 5.94 -3.22
C ASP A 263 -23.43 5.01 -4.30
N CYS A 264 -23.47 5.52 -5.53
CA CYS A 264 -24.13 4.94 -6.69
C CYS A 264 -23.14 4.68 -7.84
N VAL A 265 -21.84 4.54 -7.55
CA VAL A 265 -20.81 4.29 -8.59
C VAL A 265 -21.12 3.05 -9.43
N ASN A 266 -21.55 1.96 -8.79
CA ASN A 266 -21.76 0.66 -9.45
C ASN A 266 -23.23 0.20 -9.48
N ASP A 267 -24.10 0.76 -8.64
CA ASP A 267 -25.52 0.38 -8.55
C ASP A 267 -26.36 1.51 -7.99
N VAL A 268 -27.57 1.66 -8.53
CA VAL A 268 -28.57 2.64 -8.11
C VAL A 268 -29.72 2.00 -7.34
N GLY A 269 -29.80 0.66 -7.29
CA GLY A 269 -30.94 -0.07 -6.75
C GLY A 269 -31.24 0.21 -5.28
N ILE A 270 -30.23 0.48 -4.47
CA ILE A 270 -30.41 0.91 -3.07
C ILE A 270 -31.08 2.29 -3.01
N ALA A 271 -30.58 3.25 -3.80
CA ALA A 271 -31.12 4.60 -3.86
C ALA A 271 -32.55 4.60 -4.41
N ASP A 272 -32.80 3.84 -5.47
CA ASP A 272 -34.12 3.70 -6.10
C ASP A 272 -35.13 3.05 -5.15
N GLY A 273 -34.71 2.02 -4.41
CA GLY A 273 -35.56 1.37 -3.41
C GLY A 273 -35.86 2.22 -2.17
N LEU A 274 -35.01 3.20 -1.85
CA LEU A 274 -35.28 4.20 -0.83
C LEU A 274 -36.20 5.32 -1.34
N ASP A 275 -36.01 5.77 -2.58
CA ASP A 275 -36.86 6.80 -3.22
C ASP A 275 -38.30 6.32 -3.47
N ALA A 276 -38.46 5.04 -3.83
CA ALA A 276 -39.76 4.44 -4.07
C ALA A 276 -40.55 4.14 -2.78
N ASP A 277 -39.96 4.36 -1.59
CA ASP A 277 -40.59 4.03 -0.32
C ASP A 277 -41.69 5.03 0.06
N GLU A 278 -42.82 4.50 0.54
CA GLU A 278 -43.99 5.30 0.95
C GLU A 278 -43.71 6.27 2.11
N ALA A 279 -42.64 6.05 2.90
CA ALA A 279 -42.22 6.97 3.95
C ALA A 279 -41.71 8.31 3.41
N GLY A 280 -41.42 8.42 2.11
CA GLY A 280 -41.01 9.65 1.43
C GLY A 280 -39.63 10.11 1.90
N TYR A 281 -38.60 9.27 1.68
CA TYR A 281 -37.22 9.61 2.00
C TYR A 281 -36.64 10.61 1.00
N ASN A 282 -35.71 11.46 1.47
CA ASN A 282 -34.96 12.39 0.63
C ASN A 282 -33.61 11.74 0.29
N VAL A 283 -33.48 11.15 -0.90
CA VAL A 283 -32.27 10.40 -1.27
C VAL A 283 -31.39 11.19 -2.23
N GLN A 284 -30.19 11.55 -1.76
CA GLN A 284 -29.15 12.10 -2.61
C GLN A 284 -28.29 10.98 -3.20
N ARG A 285 -28.25 10.89 -4.52
CA ARG A 285 -27.34 9.97 -5.24
C ARG A 285 -25.97 10.60 -5.33
N PHE A 286 -24.98 9.94 -4.75
CA PHE A 286 -23.59 10.34 -4.85
C PHE A 286 -22.91 9.42 -5.86
N LYS A 287 -22.31 9.98 -6.90
CA LYS A 287 -21.52 9.20 -7.85
C LYS A 287 -20.12 9.78 -7.89
N SER A 288 -19.21 9.09 -7.22
CA SER A 288 -17.87 9.61 -6.91
C SER A 288 -17.05 9.95 -8.17
N SER A 289 -17.33 9.27 -9.29
CA SER A 289 -16.69 9.50 -10.59
C SER A 289 -17.23 10.69 -11.39
N GLU A 290 -18.33 11.32 -10.98
CA GLU A 290 -18.89 12.47 -11.69
C GLU A 290 -18.01 13.72 -11.53
N LYS A 291 -18.11 14.65 -12.47
CA LYS A 291 -17.46 15.96 -12.34
C LYS A 291 -17.91 16.65 -11.06
N ALA A 292 -16.98 17.36 -10.42
CA ALA A 292 -17.25 18.19 -9.26
C ALA A 292 -18.39 19.17 -9.52
N THR A 293 -19.05 19.62 -8.46
CA THR A 293 -20.26 20.44 -8.53
C THR A 293 -19.99 21.75 -9.28
N GLU A 294 -20.69 21.97 -10.41
CA GLU A 294 -20.61 23.23 -11.15
C GLU A 294 -21.30 24.34 -10.35
N LYS A 295 -20.54 25.15 -9.63
CA LYS A 295 -20.99 26.50 -9.26
C LYS A 295 -20.63 27.46 -10.39
N THR A 296 -21.39 28.55 -10.52
CA THR A 296 -21.16 29.67 -11.46
C THR A 296 -19.77 30.31 -11.37
N ASP A 297 -18.93 29.86 -10.45
CA ASP A 297 -17.55 30.29 -10.27
C ASP A 297 -16.63 29.33 -11.05
N THR A 298 -16.14 29.80 -12.20
CA THR A 298 -15.38 29.02 -13.19
C THR A 298 -14.06 28.43 -12.67
N GLN A 299 -13.62 28.79 -11.45
CA GLN A 299 -12.42 28.26 -10.81
C GLN A 299 -12.62 26.89 -10.13
N GLN A 300 -13.84 26.48 -9.74
CA GLN A 300 -14.03 25.21 -9.03
C GLN A 300 -13.79 23.98 -9.92
N ASN A 301 -14.14 24.05 -11.20
CA ASN A 301 -13.85 23.00 -12.18
C ASN A 301 -12.36 22.78 -12.43
N ILE A 302 -11.51 23.76 -12.07
CA ILE A 302 -10.05 23.65 -12.18
C ILE A 302 -9.47 22.97 -10.93
N ARG A 303 -10.17 23.03 -9.79
CA ARG A 303 -9.63 22.62 -8.48
C ARG A 303 -9.78 21.13 -8.20
N PHE A 304 -10.90 20.50 -8.60
CA PHE A 304 -11.17 19.09 -8.29
C PHE A 304 -11.52 18.29 -9.54
N ALA A 305 -10.91 17.11 -9.68
CA ALA A 305 -11.12 16.25 -10.84
C ALA A 305 -12.53 15.62 -10.87
N ASN A 306 -13.14 15.36 -9.71
CA ASN A 306 -14.43 14.69 -9.57
C ASN A 306 -15.07 14.97 -8.19
N LYS A 307 -16.31 14.50 -7.99
CA LYS A 307 -17.06 14.63 -6.73
C LYS A 307 -16.40 13.90 -5.57
N ARG A 308 -15.64 12.84 -5.82
CA ARG A 308 -14.82 12.18 -4.79
C ARG A 308 -13.82 13.17 -4.23
N ALA A 309 -12.98 13.75 -5.09
CA ALA A 309 -11.96 14.72 -4.68
C ALA A 309 -12.56 16.02 -4.12
N GLU A 310 -13.80 16.37 -4.46
CA GLU A 310 -14.51 17.51 -3.87
C GLU A 310 -15.02 17.22 -2.44
N ALA A 311 -15.42 15.97 -2.17
CA ALA A 311 -16.02 15.58 -0.90
C ALA A 311 -14.99 15.18 0.17
N TYR A 312 -13.81 14.72 -0.25
CA TYR A 312 -12.66 14.46 0.60
C TYR A 312 -11.90 15.76 0.89
#